data_AF-A0A2X3JD62-F1
#
_entry.id   AF-A0A2X3JD62-F1
#
_cell.length_a   1.000
_cell.length_b   1.000
_cell.length_c   1.000
_cell.angle_alpha   90.00
_cell.angle_beta   90.00
_cell.angle_gamma   90.00
#
_symmetry.space_group_name_H-M   'P 1'
#
loop_
_entity.id
_entity.type
_entity.pdbx_description
1 polymer ?
#
loop_
_entity_poly.entity_id
_entity_poly.type
_entity_poly.pdbx_seq_one_letter_code
_entity_poly.pdbx_strand_id
1 'polypeptide(L)'
;MISGITPATFLLPRQNYLAVEGWQRGGAWGYEVKLPAGFNAALLGTSPGQGKSVTQWKKLGITLREEPISLSPQKTAWLVKPDDGLERSFLVYNNFRTLMHWNRSYYFAISIGKMADAIGDK
;
A
#
# COMPACT_ATOMS: atom_id res chain seq x y z
N MET A 1 50.87 0.90 28.26
CA MET A 1 50.59 0.51 26.87
C MET A 1 49.12 0.17 26.76
N ILE A 2 48.37 0.94 25.97
CA ILE A 2 46.94 0.78 25.73
C ILE A 2 46.80 -0.05 24.45
N SER A 3 46.20 -1.23 24.51
CA SER A 3 45.93 -2.02 23.31
C SER A 3 44.63 -2.80 23.43
N GLY A 4 43.68 -2.46 22.55
CA GLY A 4 42.86 -3.47 21.88
C GLY A 4 41.42 -3.64 22.35
N ILE A 5 40.63 -2.57 22.49
CA ILE A 5 39.17 -2.71 22.33
C ILE A 5 38.86 -2.30 20.89
N THR A 6 38.70 -3.28 20.00
CA THR A 6 38.16 -3.07 18.66
C THR A 6 36.63 -3.00 18.75
N PRO A 7 35.99 -1.86 18.41
CA PRO A 7 34.54 -1.79 18.34
C PRO A 7 34.10 -2.37 16.98
N ALA A 8 34.00 -3.70 16.89
CA ALA A 8 33.45 -4.34 15.70
C ALA A 8 31.92 -4.37 15.75
N THR A 9 31.30 -3.19 15.80
CA THR A 9 29.93 -3.02 15.32
C THR A 9 30.01 -3.04 13.80
N PHE A 10 29.87 -4.21 13.18
CA PHE A 10 29.49 -4.26 11.77
C PHE A 10 28.05 -4.77 11.67
N LEU A 11 27.19 -3.77 11.47
CA LEU A 11 25.82 -3.85 11.02
C LEU A 11 25.65 -5.03 10.06
N LEU A 12 24.88 -6.05 10.46
CA LEU A 12 24.35 -7.00 9.47
C LEU A 12 23.46 -6.16 8.55
N PRO A 13 23.76 -6.03 7.25
CA PRO A 13 22.82 -5.44 6.33
C PRO A 13 21.62 -6.38 6.30
N ARG A 14 20.49 -5.98 6.89
CA ARG A 14 19.20 -6.59 6.60
C ARG A 14 18.80 -6.19 5.18
N GLN A 15 19.50 -6.73 4.19
CA GLN A 15 19.17 -6.58 2.79
C GLN A 15 18.56 -7.89 2.28
N ASN A 16 17.22 -7.91 2.27
CA ASN A 16 16.38 -8.10 1.07
C ASN A 16 15.01 -8.66 1.53
N TYR A 17 14.20 -7.82 2.21
CA TYR A 17 12.95 -8.26 2.83
C TYR A 17 11.76 -8.43 1.85
N LEU A 18 12.00 -8.27 0.54
CA LEU A 18 10.95 -8.32 -0.47
C LEU A 18 11.18 -9.40 -1.53
N ALA A 19 11.59 -10.60 -1.11
CA ALA A 19 11.27 -11.81 -1.87
C ALA A 19 9.84 -12.24 -1.50
N VAL A 20 8.85 -11.40 -1.82
CA VAL A 20 7.48 -11.59 -1.33
C VAL A 20 6.72 -12.50 -2.28
N GLU A 21 6.33 -13.68 -1.79
CA GLU A 21 5.31 -14.50 -2.42
C GLU A 21 4.07 -13.65 -2.73
N GLY A 22 3.69 -13.57 -4.01
CA GLY A 22 2.51 -12.84 -4.47
C GLY A 22 2.70 -11.34 -4.77
N TRP A 23 3.91 -10.78 -4.67
CA TRP A 23 4.18 -9.42 -5.19
C TRP A 23 4.19 -9.41 -6.71
N GLN A 24 3.34 -8.58 -7.30
CA GLN A 24 3.29 -8.37 -8.75
C GLN A 24 4.27 -7.26 -9.13
N ARG A 25 5.36 -7.63 -9.81
CA ARG A 25 6.31 -6.66 -10.40
C ARG A 25 5.58 -5.75 -11.40
N GLY A 26 5.84 -4.44 -11.32
CA GLY A 26 5.15 -3.43 -12.13
C GLY A 26 3.70 -3.15 -11.71
N GLY A 27 3.17 -3.86 -10.70
CA GLY A 27 1.84 -3.60 -10.16
C GLY A 27 1.86 -2.52 -9.09
N ALA A 28 1.00 -1.51 -9.23
CA ALA A 28 0.79 -0.53 -8.16
C ALA A 28 0.29 -1.19 -6.86
N TRP A 29 0.75 -0.68 -5.72
CA TRP A 29 0.25 -1.07 -4.40
C TRP A 29 -1.09 -0.41 -4.09
N GLY A 30 -1.29 0.84 -4.54
CA GLY A 30 -2.52 1.59 -4.38
C GLY A 30 -2.39 3.05 -4.81
N TYR A 31 -3.50 3.78 -4.73
CA TYR A 31 -3.60 5.20 -5.06
C TYR A 31 -4.45 5.93 -4.02
N GLU A 32 -4.10 7.17 -3.73
CA GLU A 32 -4.89 8.01 -2.82
C GLU A 32 -6.19 8.46 -3.49
N VAL A 33 -7.29 8.39 -2.74
CA VAL A 33 -8.64 8.70 -3.22
C VAL A 33 -9.39 9.59 -2.24
N LYS A 34 -10.41 10.26 -2.77
CA LYS A 34 -11.42 10.99 -1.99
C LYS A 34 -12.70 10.17 -1.95
N LEU A 35 -13.29 10.11 -0.76
CA LEU A 35 -14.60 9.49 -0.53
C LEU A 35 -15.70 10.55 -0.65
N PRO A 36 -16.87 10.18 -1.20
CA PRO A 36 -18.03 11.06 -1.17
C PRO A 36 -18.57 11.21 0.26
N ALA A 37 -19.31 12.28 0.52
CA ALA A 37 -20.05 12.43 1.77
C ALA A 37 -21.05 11.28 1.95
N GLY A 38 -21.14 10.74 3.17
CA GLY A 38 -22.03 9.61 3.47
C GLY A 38 -21.56 8.26 2.92
N PHE A 39 -20.28 8.10 2.57
CA PHE A 39 -19.74 6.84 2.11
C PHE A 39 -19.98 5.69 3.11
N ASN A 40 -20.41 4.53 2.59
CA ASN A 40 -20.69 3.37 3.43
C ASN A 40 -19.39 2.75 3.97
N ALA A 41 -19.12 2.99 5.25
CA ALA A 41 -17.93 2.49 5.94
C ALA A 41 -17.82 0.95 5.99
N ALA A 42 -18.92 0.19 5.80
CA ALA A 42 -18.87 -1.27 5.74
C ALA A 42 -18.06 -1.81 4.54
N LEU A 43 -17.84 -0.96 3.52
CA LEU A 43 -17.03 -1.29 2.35
C LEU A 43 -15.53 -1.08 2.59
N LEU A 44 -15.12 -0.52 3.73
CA LEU A 44 -13.71 -0.33 4.09
C LEU A 44 -13.08 -1.63 4.57
N GLY A 45 -11.90 -1.94 4.05
CA GLY A 45 -11.10 -3.09 4.42
C GLY A 45 -10.59 -3.86 3.20
N THR A 46 -9.83 -4.93 3.47
CA THR A 46 -9.14 -5.72 2.45
C THR A 46 -9.67 -7.16 2.34
N SER A 47 -10.85 -7.41 2.92
CA SER A 47 -11.49 -8.73 2.88
C SER A 47 -11.92 -9.08 1.45
N PRO A 48 -11.94 -10.36 1.06
CA PRO A 48 -12.31 -10.77 -0.29
C PRO A 48 -13.67 -10.21 -0.76
N GLY A 49 -14.69 -10.19 0.11
CA GLY A 49 -16.02 -9.66 -0.21
C GLY A 49 -16.12 -8.13 -0.35
N GLN A 50 -15.07 -7.39 0.02
CA GLN A 50 -15.02 -5.93 -0.08
C GLN A 50 -14.33 -5.46 -1.38
N GLY A 51 -13.75 -6.39 -2.14
CA GLY A 51 -13.10 -6.09 -3.41
C GLY A 51 -14.12 -5.68 -4.47
N LYS A 52 -13.82 -4.60 -5.20
CA LYS A 52 -14.60 -4.13 -6.36
C LYS A 52 -13.66 -3.66 -7.45
N SER A 53 -14.13 -3.66 -8.70
CA SER A 53 -13.36 -3.07 -9.79
C SER A 53 -13.22 -1.55 -9.60
N VAL A 54 -12.17 -0.96 -10.16
CA VAL A 54 -11.97 0.50 -10.16
C VAL A 54 -13.19 1.23 -10.73
N THR A 55 -13.79 0.71 -11.80
CA THR A 55 -15.04 1.26 -12.36
C THR A 55 -16.20 1.24 -11.37
N GLN A 56 -16.36 0.15 -10.60
CA GLN A 56 -17.38 0.07 -9.56
C GLN A 56 -17.14 1.08 -8.45
N TRP A 57 -15.88 1.28 -8.03
CA TRP A 57 -15.53 2.30 -7.05
C TRP A 57 -15.84 3.71 -7.54
N LYS A 58 -15.51 4.03 -8.79
CA LYS A 58 -15.87 5.31 -9.41
C LYS A 58 -17.39 5.53 -9.42
N LYS A 59 -18.18 4.50 -9.73
CA LYS A 59 -19.66 4.55 -9.66
C LYS A 59 -20.19 4.78 -8.25
N LEU A 60 -19.45 4.37 -7.23
CA LEU A 60 -19.75 4.65 -5.82
C LEU A 60 -19.31 6.06 -5.38
N GLY A 61 -18.87 6.91 -6.31
CA GLY A 61 -18.47 8.29 -6.04
C GLY A 61 -17.02 8.46 -5.59
N ILE A 62 -16.21 7.39 -5.63
CA ILE A 62 -14.79 7.50 -5.28
C ILE A 62 -14.04 8.21 -6.42
N THR A 63 -13.26 9.23 -6.04
CA THR A 63 -12.44 10.00 -6.98
C THR A 63 -10.97 9.81 -6.67
N LEU A 64 -10.15 9.41 -7.66
CA LEU A 64 -8.70 9.38 -7.49
C LEU A 64 -8.16 10.80 -7.40
N ARG A 65 -7.18 11.05 -6.52
CA ARG A 65 -6.53 12.37 -6.45
C ARG A 65 -5.70 12.64 -7.71
N GLU A 66 -5.02 11.61 -8.19
CA GLU A 66 -4.23 11.61 -9.42
C GLU A 66 -4.58 10.33 -10.19
N GLU A 67 -4.92 10.47 -11.47
CA GLU A 67 -5.30 9.34 -12.31
C GLU A 67 -4.07 8.81 -13.07
N PRO A 68 -3.58 7.61 -12.73
CA PRO A 68 -2.42 7.04 -13.40
C PRO A 68 -2.81 6.55 -14.79
N ILE A 69 -1.92 6.76 -15.76
CA ILE A 69 -2.10 6.31 -17.16
C ILE A 69 -2.29 4.77 -17.24
N SER A 70 -1.64 4.03 -16.33
CA SER A 70 -1.72 2.57 -16.26
C SER A 70 -2.93 2.04 -15.47
N LEU A 71 -3.86 2.91 -15.06
CA LEU A 71 -5.03 2.52 -14.27
C LEU A 71 -5.97 1.63 -15.08
N SER A 72 -5.98 0.34 -14.75
CA SER A 72 -6.88 -0.64 -15.37
C SER A 72 -8.27 -0.58 -14.73
N PRO A 73 -9.34 -0.20 -15.45
CA PRO A 73 -10.69 0.03 -14.88
C PRO A 73 -11.33 -1.24 -14.30
N GLN A 74 -10.99 -2.40 -14.87
CA GLN A 74 -11.51 -3.71 -14.46
C GLN A 74 -10.72 -4.33 -13.29
N LYS A 75 -9.57 -3.75 -12.93
CA LYS A 75 -8.72 -4.30 -11.87
C LYS A 75 -9.46 -4.23 -10.54
N THR A 76 -9.43 -5.35 -9.81
CA THR A 76 -10.02 -5.41 -8.47
C THR A 76 -9.15 -4.64 -7.50
N ALA A 77 -9.78 -3.73 -6.76
CA ALA A 77 -9.19 -2.93 -5.71
C ALA A 77 -10.04 -3.01 -4.44
N TRP A 78 -9.40 -2.74 -3.33
CA TRP A 78 -10.01 -2.60 -2.02
C TRP A 78 -9.87 -1.17 -1.55
N LEU A 79 -10.70 -0.76 -0.60
CA LEU A 79 -10.66 0.58 -0.07
C LEU A 79 -10.22 0.53 1.39
N VAL A 80 -9.17 1.27 1.73
CA VAL A 80 -8.71 1.38 3.11
C VAL A 80 -8.67 2.85 3.53
N LYS A 81 -9.05 3.10 4.77
CA LYS A 81 -8.90 4.38 5.44
C LYS A 81 -8.02 4.17 6.66
N PRO A 82 -6.72 4.51 6.62
CA PRO A 82 -5.88 4.47 7.80
C PRO A 82 -6.39 5.46 8.86
N ASP A 83 -6.40 5.01 10.11
CA ASP A 83 -6.67 5.85 11.28
C ASP A 83 -5.38 6.59 11.70
N ASP A 84 -4.87 7.43 10.79
CA ASP A 84 -3.62 8.18 11.00
C ASP A 84 -3.84 9.66 11.32
N GLY A 85 -5.10 10.05 11.54
CA GLY A 85 -5.51 11.43 11.80
C GLY A 85 -5.48 12.36 10.58
N LEU A 86 -5.01 11.90 9.41
CA LEU A 86 -4.94 12.70 8.19
C LEU A 86 -6.16 12.52 7.28
N GLU A 87 -7.16 11.73 7.70
CA GLU A 87 -8.43 11.50 6.98
C GLU A 87 -8.25 11.02 5.53
N ARG A 88 -7.12 10.38 5.23
CA ARG A 88 -6.78 9.90 3.88
C ARG A 88 -7.43 8.56 3.61
N SER A 89 -7.76 8.30 2.35
CA SER A 89 -8.27 7.00 1.90
C SER A 89 -7.50 6.53 0.68
N PHE A 90 -7.36 5.22 0.53
CA PHE A 90 -6.55 4.62 -0.53
C PHE A 90 -7.32 3.49 -1.19
N LEU A 91 -7.36 3.50 -2.52
CA LEU A 91 -7.67 2.31 -3.30
C LEU A 91 -6.40 1.46 -3.38
N VAL A 92 -6.44 0.26 -2.82
CA VAL A 92 -5.29 -0.63 -2.70
C VAL A 92 -5.51 -1.92 -3.48
N TYR A 93 -4.41 -2.49 -3.97
CA TYR A 93 -4.41 -3.69 -4.79
C TYR A 93 -3.84 -4.89 -4.05
N ASN A 94 -3.65 -6.00 -4.78
CA ASN A 94 -3.16 -7.24 -4.20
C ASN A 94 -1.78 -7.08 -3.53
N ASN A 95 -0.89 -6.27 -4.09
CA ASN A 95 0.42 -5.97 -3.49
C ASN A 95 0.29 -5.41 -2.06
N PHE A 96 -0.69 -4.54 -1.81
CA PHE A 96 -0.96 -4.04 -0.46
C PHE A 96 -1.51 -5.13 0.47
N ARG A 97 -2.37 -6.02 -0.05
CA ARG A 97 -2.88 -7.17 0.73
C ARG A 97 -1.75 -8.11 1.12
N THR A 98 -0.78 -8.32 0.24
CA THR A 98 0.44 -9.06 0.55
C THR A 98 1.19 -8.39 1.69
N LEU A 99 1.43 -7.07 1.66
CA LEU A 99 2.06 -6.35 2.77
C LEU A 99 1.27 -6.48 4.10
N MET A 100 -0.06 -6.40 4.03
CA MET A 100 -0.95 -6.56 5.18
C MET A 100 -0.95 -7.97 5.78
N HIS A 101 -0.60 -8.99 4.99
CA HIS A 101 -0.44 -10.36 5.47
C HIS A 101 0.80 -10.51 6.38
N TRP A 102 1.89 -9.81 6.03
CA TRP A 102 3.12 -9.81 6.82
C TRP A 102 2.99 -9.00 8.10
N ASN A 103 2.37 -7.82 8.01
CA ASN A 103 2.12 -6.96 9.15
C ASN A 103 0.74 -6.33 8.99
N ARG A 104 -0.15 -6.58 9.95
CA ARG A 104 -1.53 -6.07 9.94
C ARG A 104 -1.60 -4.57 10.29
N SER A 105 -0.71 -3.77 9.72
CA SER A 105 -0.62 -2.33 9.91
C SER A 105 -0.73 -1.62 8.57
N TYR A 106 -1.79 -0.81 8.41
CA TYR A 106 -1.96 0.03 7.23
C TYR A 106 -0.81 1.02 7.08
N TYR A 107 -0.32 1.60 8.18
CA TYR A 107 0.82 2.52 8.15
C TYR A 107 2.06 1.86 7.56
N PHE A 108 2.38 0.64 8.00
CA PHE A 108 3.51 -0.12 7.47
C PHE A 108 3.35 -0.37 5.96
N ALA A 109 2.18 -0.87 5.53
CA ALA A 109 1.94 -1.17 4.13
C ALA A 109 1.97 0.09 3.22
N ILE A 110 1.43 1.22 3.70
CA ILE A 110 1.49 2.50 2.99
C ILE A 110 2.93 3.01 2.89
N SER A 111 3.72 2.97 3.98
CA SER A 111 5.11 3.43 3.97
C SER A 111 5.99 2.63 3.01
N ILE A 112 5.84 1.29 2.99
CA ILE A 112 6.56 0.44 2.03
C ILE A 112 6.09 0.70 0.60
N GLY A 113 4.78 0.88 0.38
CA GLY A 113 4.24 1.24 -0.94
C GLY A 113 4.82 2.56 -1.46
N LYS A 114 4.80 3.62 -0.65
CA LYS A 114 5.38 4.92 -1.00
C LYS A 114 6.89 4.85 -1.27
N MET A 115 7.62 4.07 -0.48
CA MET A 115 9.04 3.84 -0.73
C MET A 115 9.26 3.11 -2.07
N ALA A 116 8.42 2.13 -2.40
CA ALA A 116 8.49 1.42 -3.68
C ALA A 116 8.20 2.36 -4.86
N ASP A 117 7.22 3.25 -4.75
CA ASP A 117 6.95 4.26 -5.78
C ASP A 117 8.15 5.20 -5.95
N ALA A 118 8.78 5.65 -4.86
CA ALA A 118 9.95 6.54 -4.91
C ALA A 118 11.20 5.89 -5.54
N ILE A 119 11.29 4.55 -5.53
CA ILE A 119 12.42 3.80 -6.11
C ILE A 119 12.11 3.34 -7.54
N GLY A 120 10.85 3.00 -7.82
CA GLY A 120 10.39 2.45 -9.10
C GLY A 120 10.14 3.49 -10.19
N ASP A 121 10.05 4.78 -9.84
CA ASP A 121 9.99 5.88 -10.79
C ASP A 121 11.41 6.22 -11.31
N LYS A 122 11.93 5.37 -12.21
CA LYS A 122 13.11 5.60 -13.06
C LYS A 122 13.00 4.89 -14.40
#